data_AF-A0A1A9I115-F1
#
_entry.id   AF-A0A1A9I115-F1
#
_cell.length_a   1.000
_cell.length_b   1.000
_cell.length_c   1.000
_cell.angle_alpha   90.00
_cell.angle_beta   90.00
_cell.angle_gamma   90.00
#
_symmetry.space_group_name_H-M   'P 1'
#
loop_
_entity.id
_entity.type
_entity.pdbx_description
1 polymer ?
#
loop_
_entity_poly.entity_id
_entity_poly.type
_entity_poly.pdbx_seq_one_letter_code
_entity_poly.pdbx_strand_id
1 'polypeptide(L)'
;MQQIRREDKQQFTYRWCKGKRWHVMRAVAGTLLKDMADDSEAAFITENYWGYAKVNESTTSAYEVTHPRWQVYDVLDYWLDVDFEKTYGRSFAFLNNRQPASVFLAEGSAITVKNGTRFQQLER
;
A
#
# COMPACT_ATOMS: atom_id res chain seq x y z
N MET A 1 -2.47 13.72 -4.46
CA MET A 1 -2.49 13.61 -2.98
C MET A 1 -2.58 15.02 -2.42
N GLN A 2 -3.37 15.24 -1.37
CA GLN A 2 -3.43 16.52 -0.64
C GLN A 2 -2.98 16.27 0.80
N GLN A 3 -2.14 17.15 1.33
CA GLN A 3 -1.71 17.14 2.72
C GLN A 3 -2.09 18.46 3.40
N ILE A 4 -2.65 18.38 4.60
CA ILE A 4 -2.92 19.53 5.46
C ILE A 4 -2.25 19.27 6.79
N ARG A 5 -1.36 20.18 7.21
CA ARG A 5 -0.64 20.07 8.48
C ARG A 5 -1.11 21.15 9.46
N ARG A 6 -1.28 20.76 10.72
CA ARG A 6 -1.48 21.57 11.92
C ARG A 6 -0.32 21.25 12.89
N GLU A 7 -0.21 21.97 14.01
CA GLU A 7 0.96 21.87 14.91
C GLU A 7 1.27 20.41 15.33
N ASP A 8 0.26 19.67 15.81
CA ASP A 8 0.40 18.32 16.35
C ASP A 8 -0.08 17.21 15.39
N LYS A 9 -0.81 17.57 14.33
CA LYS A 9 -1.48 16.63 13.43
C LYS A 9 -1.32 16.98 11.97
N GLN A 10 -1.41 15.96 11.13
CA GLN A 10 -1.44 16.09 9.70
C GLN A 10 -2.48 15.16 9.09
N GLN A 11 -3.08 15.62 8.00
CA GLN A 11 -4.11 14.89 7.27
C GLN A 11 -3.64 14.68 5.84
N PHE A 12 -3.72 13.44 5.36
CA PHE A 12 -3.48 13.07 3.98
C PHE A 12 -4.79 12.67 3.34
N THR A 13 -5.03 13.09 2.11
CA THR A 13 -6.21 12.73 1.35
C THR A 13 -5.83 12.38 -0.08
N TYR A 14 -6.08 11.13 -0.44
CA TYR A 14 -5.98 10.63 -1.80
C TYR A 14 -7.38 10.48 -2.40
N ARG A 15 -7.54 10.95 -3.64
CA ARG A 15 -8.80 10.87 -4.37
C ARG A 15 -8.54 10.41 -5.79
N TRP A 16 -9.42 9.55 -6.30
CA TRP A 16 -9.42 9.15 -7.71
C TRP A 16 -10.87 8.96 -8.19
N CYS A 17 -11.07 9.07 -9.49
CA CYS A 17 -12.38 8.87 -10.11
C CYS A 17 -12.35 7.61 -10.97
N LYS A 18 -13.33 6.71 -10.79
CA LYS A 18 -13.52 5.52 -11.62
C LYS A 18 -15.00 5.33 -11.91
N GLY A 19 -15.36 5.14 -13.18
CA GLY A 19 -16.75 4.95 -13.58
C GLY A 19 -17.67 6.09 -13.15
N LYS A 20 -17.20 7.34 -13.25
CA LYS A 20 -17.89 8.57 -12.81
C LYS A 20 -18.20 8.66 -11.31
N ARG A 21 -17.65 7.75 -10.48
CA ARG A 21 -17.69 7.82 -9.01
C ARG A 21 -16.34 8.30 -8.49
N TRP A 22 -16.35 9.25 -7.57
CA TRP A 22 -15.18 9.62 -6.79
C TRP A 22 -14.98 8.63 -5.64
N HIS A 23 -13.72 8.31 -5.39
CA HIS A 23 -13.27 7.49 -4.28
C HIS A 23 -12.27 8.30 -3.45
N VAL A 24 -12.28 8.10 -2.14
CA VAL A 24 -11.46 8.86 -1.19
C VAL A 24 -10.86 7.93 -0.16
N MET A 25 -9.55 8.07 0.05
CA MET A 25 -8.86 7.56 1.24
C MET A 25 -8.28 8.75 2.00
N ARG A 26 -8.50 8.79 3.31
CA ARG A 26 -7.96 9.83 4.20
C ARG A 26 -7.37 9.19 5.44
N ALA A 27 -6.24 9.71 5.89
CA ALA A 27 -5.64 9.39 7.18
C ALA A 27 -5.32 10.70 7.91
N VAL A 28 -5.57 10.73 9.22
CA VAL A 28 -5.08 11.75 10.14
C VAL A 28 -4.03 11.09 11.01
N ALA A 29 -2.85 11.70 11.10
CA ALA A 29 -1.72 11.16 11.83
C ALA A 29 -1.01 12.24 12.66
N GLY A 30 -0.22 11.82 13.63
CA GLY A 30 0.73 12.69 14.31
C GLY A 30 1.82 13.20 13.35
N THR A 31 2.62 14.16 13.81
CA THR A 31 3.69 14.77 13.01
C THR A 31 5.08 14.19 13.26
N LEU A 32 5.22 13.29 14.24
CA LEU A 32 6.47 12.64 14.61
C LEU A 32 6.63 11.31 13.89
N LEU A 33 7.81 11.11 13.29
CA LEU A 33 8.22 9.85 12.70
C LEU A 33 8.70 8.87 13.78
N LYS A 34 8.42 7.59 13.55
CA LYS A 34 8.86 6.49 14.40
C LYS A 34 9.42 5.35 13.56
N ASP A 35 10.44 4.71 14.08
CA ASP A 35 10.91 3.44 13.53
C ASP A 35 9.88 2.35 13.79
N MET A 36 9.68 1.47 12.81
CA MET A 36 8.85 0.29 12.97
C MET A 36 9.59 -0.76 13.78
N ALA A 37 8.91 -1.41 14.72
CA ALA A 37 9.43 -2.62 15.36
C ALA A 37 9.56 -3.75 14.32
N ASP A 38 10.61 -4.55 14.41
CA ASP A 38 10.94 -5.60 13.43
C ASP A 38 9.86 -6.69 13.33
N ASP A 39 9.15 -6.97 14.42
CA ASP A 39 8.07 -7.95 14.52
C ASP A 39 6.67 -7.34 14.32
N SER A 40 6.57 -6.10 13.86
CA SER A 40 5.29 -5.42 13.64
C SER A 40 4.62 -5.79 12.31
N GLU A 41 3.28 -5.71 12.25
CA GLU A 41 2.52 -5.81 11.00
C GLU A 41 2.97 -4.79 9.94
N ALA A 42 3.34 -3.58 10.36
CA ALA A 42 3.82 -2.55 9.46
C ALA A 42 5.12 -2.98 8.76
N ALA A 43 6.11 -3.46 9.53
CA ALA A 43 7.35 -4.00 8.99
C ALA A 43 7.10 -5.23 8.12
N PHE A 44 6.20 -6.13 8.55
CA PHE A 44 5.82 -7.29 7.74
C PHE A 44 5.23 -6.89 6.39
N ILE A 45 4.48 -5.79 6.28
CA ILE A 45 3.91 -5.33 5.01
C ILE A 45 4.94 -4.57 4.16
N THR A 46 5.73 -3.66 4.75
CA THR A 46 6.61 -2.77 3.98
C THR A 46 7.93 -3.41 3.59
N GLU A 47 8.49 -4.33 4.38
CA GLU A 47 9.81 -4.92 4.14
C GLU A 47 9.75 -6.15 3.21
N ASN A 48 8.85 -6.13 2.21
CA ASN A 48 8.75 -7.16 1.17
C ASN A 48 9.37 -6.67 -0.14
N TYR A 49 10.59 -7.11 -0.42
CA TYR A 49 11.36 -6.60 -1.54
C TYR A 49 11.14 -7.34 -2.86
N TRP A 50 10.44 -8.48 -2.88
CA TRP A 50 10.26 -9.28 -4.09
C TRP A 50 8.82 -9.28 -4.59
N GLY A 51 8.63 -8.86 -5.84
CA GLY A 51 7.38 -8.98 -6.57
C GLY A 51 7.45 -10.11 -7.60
N TYR A 52 6.34 -10.81 -7.80
CA TYR A 52 6.21 -11.90 -8.77
C TYR A 52 5.03 -11.64 -9.69
N ALA A 53 5.23 -11.83 -10.99
CA ALA A 53 4.19 -11.66 -12.01
C ALA A 53 4.22 -12.82 -13.01
N LYS A 54 3.03 -13.32 -13.37
CA LYS A 54 2.87 -14.31 -14.44
C LYS A 54 3.14 -13.63 -15.78
N VAL A 55 4.10 -14.16 -16.53
CA VAL A 55 4.39 -13.71 -17.91
C VAL A 55 3.57 -14.54 -18.90
N ASN A 56 3.53 -15.86 -18.71
CA ASN A 56 2.72 -16.82 -19.46
C ASN A 56 2.53 -18.10 -18.63
N GLU A 57 1.95 -19.17 -19.20
CA GLU A 57 1.66 -20.41 -18.47
C GLU A 57 2.88 -21.07 -17.82
N SER A 58 4.05 -20.98 -18.44
CA SER A 58 5.27 -21.65 -17.96
C SER A 58 6.30 -20.68 -17.40
N THR A 59 6.06 -19.36 -17.45
CA THR A 59 7.06 -18.34 -17.09
C THR A 59 6.53 -17.37 -16.05
N THR A 60 7.26 -17.23 -14.94
CA THR A 60 7.05 -16.20 -13.92
C THR A 60 8.26 -15.26 -13.92
N SER A 61 8.01 -13.96 -13.92
CA SER A 61 9.06 -12.97 -13.66
C SER A 61 9.06 -12.60 -12.18
N ALA A 62 10.24 -12.55 -11.57
CA ALA A 62 10.45 -11.93 -10.27
C ALA A 62 11.28 -10.68 -10.42
N TYR A 63 10.94 -9.63 -9.69
CA TYR A 63 11.70 -8.38 -9.65
C TYR A 63 11.90 -7.97 -8.21
N GLU A 64 13.05 -7.36 -7.94
CA GLU A 64 13.39 -6.83 -6.63
C GLU A 64 13.12 -5.32 -6.62
N VAL A 65 12.36 -4.85 -5.64
CA VAL A 65 12.18 -3.44 -5.33
C VAL A 65 12.90 -3.20 -4.01
N THR A 66 13.86 -2.28 -3.98
CA THR A 66 14.55 -1.91 -2.75
C THR A 66 14.24 -0.47 -2.35
N HIS A 67 14.16 -0.23 -1.05
CA HIS A 67 14.00 1.08 -0.46
C HIS A 67 14.74 1.12 0.88
N PRO A 68 15.16 2.31 1.38
CA PRO A 68 15.53 2.44 2.77
C PRO A 68 14.34 2.04 3.66
N ARG A 69 14.62 1.46 4.83
CA ARG A 69 13.57 1.15 5.81
C ARG A 69 12.78 2.42 6.09
N TRP A 70 11.47 2.36 5.95
CA TRP A 70 10.60 3.51 6.16
C TRP A 70 10.30 3.70 7.65
N GLN A 71 10.04 4.96 8.00
CA GLN A 71 9.46 5.33 9.28
C GLN A 71 7.96 5.54 9.11
N VAL A 72 7.20 5.39 10.19
CA VAL A 72 5.75 5.56 10.20
C VAL A 72 5.32 6.69 11.12
N TYR A 73 4.16 7.27 10.82
CA TYR A 73 3.45 8.15 11.73
C TYR A 73 2.39 7.37 12.50
N ASP A 74 2.11 7.78 13.73
CA ASP A 74 0.95 7.30 14.48
C ASP A 74 -0.34 7.75 13.77
N VAL A 75 -1.09 6.79 13.24
CA VAL A 75 -2.42 7.06 12.66
C VAL A 75 -3.43 7.23 13.79
N LEU A 76 -4.10 8.38 13.80
CA LEU A 76 -5.08 8.78 14.82
C LEU A 76 -6.53 8.57 14.37
N ASP A 77 -6.78 8.70 13.07
CA ASP A 77 -8.09 8.51 12.45
C ASP A 77 -7.94 8.17 10.96
N TYR A 78 -8.94 7.50 10.38
CA TYR A 78 -8.98 7.22 8.95
C TYR A 78 -10.41 7.33 8.40
N TRP A 79 -10.51 7.61 7.11
CA TRP A 79 -11.79 7.63 6.40
C TRP A 79 -11.64 7.02 5.02
N LEU A 80 -12.56 6.11 4.68
CA LEU A 80 -12.64 5.45 3.38
C LEU A 80 -14.03 5.68 2.80
N ASP A 81 -14.07 6.27 1.61
CA ASP A 81 -15.23 6.20 0.71
C ASP A 81 -14.75 5.55 -0.58
N VAL A 82 -14.80 4.22 -0.60
CA VAL A 82 -14.29 3.41 -1.70
C VAL A 82 -15.32 2.37 -2.07
N ASP A 83 -15.70 2.35 -3.35
CA ASP A 83 -16.36 1.20 -3.96
C ASP A 83 -15.31 0.18 -4.44
N PHE A 84 -15.01 -0.81 -3.61
CA PHE A 84 -14.03 -1.84 -3.93
C PHE A 84 -14.49 -2.73 -5.09
N GLU A 85 -15.80 -2.94 -5.26
CA GLU A 85 -16.34 -3.66 -6.41
C GLU A 85 -16.06 -2.91 -7.71
N LYS A 86 -16.36 -1.60 -7.77
CA LYS A 86 -16.03 -0.81 -8.97
C LYS A 86 -14.52 -0.68 -9.18
N THR A 87 -13.73 -0.61 -8.10
CA THR A 87 -12.27 -0.40 -8.18
C THR A 87 -11.52 -1.67 -8.60
N TYR A 88 -11.85 -2.82 -8.02
CA TYR A 88 -11.08 -4.06 -8.17
C TYR A 88 -11.91 -5.25 -8.68
N GLY A 89 -13.22 -5.08 -8.89
CA GLY A 89 -14.12 -6.11 -9.39
C GLY A 89 -14.90 -6.83 -8.28
N ARG A 90 -15.87 -7.67 -8.70
CA ARG A 90 -16.83 -8.33 -7.80
C ARG A 90 -16.18 -9.15 -6.68
N SER A 91 -15.03 -9.77 -6.93
CA SER A 91 -14.28 -10.54 -5.93
C SER A 91 -13.85 -9.70 -4.72
N PHE A 92 -13.76 -8.38 -4.84
CA PHE A 92 -13.38 -7.46 -3.77
C PHE A 92 -14.56 -6.69 -3.16
N ALA A 93 -15.80 -6.94 -3.62
CA ALA A 93 -16.99 -6.25 -3.15
C ALA A 93 -17.23 -6.39 -1.65
N PHE A 94 -16.77 -7.51 -1.04
CA PHE A 94 -16.91 -7.75 0.38
C PHE A 94 -16.19 -6.71 1.24
N LEU A 95 -15.15 -6.05 0.71
CA LEU A 95 -14.40 -5.00 1.43
C LEU A 95 -15.23 -3.73 1.67
N ASN A 96 -16.30 -3.50 0.89
CA ASN A 96 -17.20 -2.37 1.10
C ASN A 96 -17.85 -2.35 2.49
N ASN A 97 -17.93 -3.52 3.13
CA ASN A 97 -18.57 -3.71 4.44
C ASN A 97 -17.58 -4.16 5.52
N ARG A 98 -16.28 -3.99 5.28
CA ARG A 98 -15.23 -4.39 6.22
C ARG A 98 -14.49 -3.15 6.73
N GLN A 99 -14.16 -3.17 8.01
CA GLN A 99 -13.18 -2.24 8.56
C GLN A 99 -11.77 -2.80 8.31
N PRO A 100 -10.78 -1.96 7.97
CA PRO A 100 -9.38 -2.36 7.94
C PRO A 100 -8.96 -3.00 9.28
N ALA A 101 -8.18 -4.08 9.21
CA ALA A 101 -7.58 -4.68 10.41
C ALA A 101 -6.50 -3.78 11.01
N SER A 102 -5.75 -3.10 10.14
CA SER A 102 -4.72 -2.13 10.52
C SER A 102 -4.63 -1.01 9.48
N VAL A 103 -4.11 0.15 9.90
CA VAL A 103 -3.89 1.33 9.07
C VAL A 103 -2.53 1.92 9.42
N PHE A 104 -1.65 2.02 8.41
CA PHE A 104 -0.31 2.56 8.56
C PHE A 104 -0.09 3.73 7.61
N LEU A 105 0.70 4.72 8.04
CA LEU A 105 1.16 5.81 7.20
C LEU A 105 2.68 5.88 7.25
N ALA A 106 3.34 5.37 6.22
CA ALA A 106 4.79 5.42 6.08
C ALA A 106 5.22 6.71 5.38
N GLU A 107 6.34 7.27 5.82
CA GLU A 107 7.07 8.29 5.08
C GLU A 107 7.80 7.61 3.93
N GLY A 108 7.30 7.84 2.71
CA GLY A 108 7.85 7.21 1.51
C GLY A 108 9.27 7.68 1.19
N SER A 109 9.90 7.00 0.23
CA SER A 109 11.22 7.36 -0.27
C SER A 109 11.31 7.17 -1.79
N ALA A 110 12.42 7.61 -2.36
CA ALA A 110 12.86 7.03 -3.63
C ALA A 110 13.05 5.52 -3.49
N ILE A 111 12.70 4.78 -4.54
CA ILE A 111 12.84 3.33 -4.62
C ILE A 111 13.76 2.98 -5.79
N THR A 112 14.37 1.80 -5.74
CA THR A 112 15.09 1.21 -6.88
C THR A 112 14.36 -0.05 -7.31
N VAL A 113 14.06 -0.15 -8.60
CA VAL A 113 13.53 -1.38 -9.20
C VAL A 113 14.65 -2.05 -9.97
N LYS A 114 15.05 -3.25 -9.55
CA LYS A 114 16.10 -4.02 -10.22
C LYS A 114 15.51 -4.83 -11.38
N ASN A 115 16.37 -5.15 -12.35
CA ASN A 115 16.01 -6.01 -13.46
C ASN A 115 15.53 -7.37 -12.96
N GLY A 116 14.41 -7.83 -13.53
CA GLY A 116 13.79 -9.08 -13.09
C GLY A 116 14.48 -10.34 -13.61
N THR A 117 14.39 -11.41 -12.81
CA THR A 117 14.76 -12.78 -13.20
C THR A 117 13.52 -13.52 -13.72
N ARG A 118 13.69 -14.39 -14.71
CA ARG A 118 12.61 -15.26 -15.21
C ARG A 118 12.79 -16.69 -14.71
N PHE A 119 11.75 -17.23 -14.11
CA PHE A 119 11.66 -18.63 -13.73
C PHE A 119 10.77 -19.36 -14.75
N GLN A 120 11.32 -20.41 -15.35
CA GLN A 120 10.56 -21.33 -16.20
C GLN A 120 10.17 -22.56 -15.38
N GLN A 121 8.91 -22.97 -15.45
CA GLN A 121 8.51 -24.26 -14.92
C GLN A 121 9.19 -25.37 -15.73
N LEU A 122 9.86 -26.28 -15.03
CA LEU A 122 10.37 -27.51 -15.62
C LEU A 122 9.17 -28.40 -16.01
N GLU A 123 9.17 -28.91 -17.24
CA GLU A 123 8.20 -29.93 -17.65
C GLU A 123 8.35 -31.15 -16.73
N ARG A 124 7.25 -31.55 -16.07
CA ARG A 124 7.17 -32.77 -15.26
C ARG A 124 6.74 -33.94 -16.13
#